data_AF-A0A2I0J6C2-F1
#
_entry.id   AF-A0A2I0J6C2-F1
#
_cell.length_a   1.000
_cell.length_b   1.000
_cell.length_c   1.000
_cell.angle_alpha   90.00
_cell.angle_beta   90.00
_cell.angle_gamma   90.00
#
_symmetry.space_group_name_H-M   'P 1'
#
loop_
_entity.id
_entity.type
_entity.pdbx_description
1 polymer ?
#
loop_
_entity_poly.entity_id
_entity_poly.type
_entity_poly.pdbx_seq_one_letter_code
_entity_poly.pdbx_strand_id
1 'polypeptide(L)'
;MSRLGFKCVVYHGETCLGELDAIPVSDQGFQFPGNEIRIHHISPHSERCPPLSVLQTISSFSVRCKLESSFPGEQSHLINLHASCFYECKTAVVVLGDEEIHLVAMPSKQKKFPCFWCYSVPMGLYNSSLALLNLRCLAIVFDLDETLIVANTMKSFEDRIETLRGWLARETDPVRISGMSGELKRYADDRALLKQYAENDYVVDNGKMFRVQMEEVPQLSESHEKVVRPIIRLQEKGIVITRINPEIRDTSVLVRLRPAWEDLRSYLTAKGRKRFEVYVCTMAERDYALEIWRLLDPEAHLISSRQLLDRVVCVKSGK
;
A
#
# COMPACT_ATOMS: atom_id res chain seq x y z
N MET A 1 -13.92 -25.17 36.20
CA MET A 1 -15.19 -25.08 35.44
C MET A 1 -14.86 -25.28 33.97
N SER A 2 -15.24 -26.42 33.39
CA SER A 2 -15.09 -26.69 31.96
C SER A 2 -16.01 -25.73 31.20
N ARG A 3 -15.45 -24.77 30.46
CA ARG A 3 -16.24 -24.01 29.48
C ARG A 3 -16.71 -25.02 28.44
N LEU A 4 -18.01 -25.35 28.44
CA LEU A 4 -18.62 -26.20 27.42
C LEU A 4 -18.43 -25.51 26.07
N GLY A 5 -17.78 -26.20 25.14
CA GLY A 5 -17.64 -25.72 23.77
C GLY A 5 -18.99 -25.74 23.05
N PHE A 6 -19.15 -24.85 22.07
CA PHE A 6 -20.30 -24.86 21.17
C PHE A 6 -20.00 -25.75 19.98
N LYS A 7 -20.89 -26.68 19.63
CA LYS A 7 -20.73 -27.48 18.43
C LYS A 7 -20.87 -26.61 17.18
N CYS A 8 -19.93 -26.74 16.25
CA CYS A 8 -19.97 -26.08 14.96
C CYS A 8 -19.73 -27.08 13.82
N VAL A 9 -20.50 -26.93 12.74
CA VAL A 9 -20.32 -27.72 11.51
C VAL A 9 -19.35 -26.99 10.59
N VAL A 10 -18.36 -27.70 10.06
CA VAL A 10 -17.31 -27.13 9.20
C VAL A 10 -17.60 -27.44 7.74
N TYR A 11 -17.58 -26.41 6.91
CA TYR A 11 -17.79 -26.48 5.47
C TYR A 11 -16.61 -25.89 4.70
N HIS A 12 -16.31 -26.46 3.53
CA HIS A 12 -15.46 -25.85 2.51
C HIS A 12 -16.21 -25.88 1.18
N GLY A 13 -16.61 -24.70 0.70
CA GLY A 13 -17.68 -24.60 -0.31
C GLY A 13 -18.96 -25.28 0.19
N GLU A 14 -19.56 -26.13 -0.64
CA GLU A 14 -20.75 -26.91 -0.29
C GLU A 14 -20.42 -28.24 0.45
N THR A 15 -19.14 -28.55 0.64
CA THR A 15 -18.72 -29.84 1.23
C THR A 15 -18.66 -29.73 2.75
N CYS A 16 -19.46 -30.54 3.45
CA CYS A 16 -19.34 -30.71 4.90
C CYS A 16 -18.10 -31.56 5.23
N LEU A 17 -17.20 -31.01 6.05
CA LEU A 17 -15.96 -31.67 6.46
C LEU A 17 -16.12 -32.42 7.80
N GLY A 18 -17.04 -31.98 8.66
CA GLY A 18 -17.36 -32.61 9.94
C GLY A 18 -17.72 -31.60 11.04
N GLU A 19 -17.66 -32.02 12.30
CA GLU A 19 -18.03 -31.21 13.47
C GLU A 19 -16.84 -30.96 14.40
N LEU A 20 -16.72 -29.73 14.89
CA LEU A 20 -15.75 -29.32 15.90
C LEU A 20 -16.44 -28.55 17.03
N ASP A 21 -15.90 -28.64 18.24
CA ASP A 21 -16.34 -27.85 19.38
C ASP A 21 -15.52 -26.56 19.47
N ALA A 22 -16.20 -25.42 19.40
CA ALA A 22 -15.65 -24.10 19.59
C ALA A 22 -15.61 -23.73 21.08
N ILE A 23 -14.40 -23.76 21.65
CA ILE A 23 -14.11 -23.42 23.03
C ILE A 23 -13.66 -21.95 23.09
N PRO A 24 -14.46 -21.03 23.63
CA PRO A 24 -14.11 -19.61 23.68
C PRO A 24 -12.94 -19.34 24.63
N VAL A 25 -12.01 -18.48 24.20
CA VAL A 25 -10.81 -18.13 24.99
C VAL A 25 -11.07 -16.96 25.94
N SER A 26 -11.96 -16.04 25.59
CA SER A 26 -12.38 -14.90 26.43
C SER A 26 -13.86 -15.00 26.83
N ASP A 27 -14.25 -14.24 27.86
CA ASP A 27 -15.65 -14.15 28.33
C ASP A 27 -16.55 -13.35 27.37
N GLN A 28 -16.00 -12.79 26.28
CA GLN A 28 -16.73 -12.04 25.27
C GLN A 28 -17.54 -12.93 24.30
N GLY A 29 -17.52 -14.25 24.47
CA GLY A 29 -18.49 -15.15 23.83
C GLY A 29 -18.49 -15.13 22.30
N PHE A 30 -17.33 -15.21 21.66
CA PHE A 30 -17.26 -15.35 20.20
C PHE A 30 -17.96 -16.63 19.73
N GLN A 31 -18.79 -16.52 18.70
CA GLN A 31 -19.53 -17.61 18.09
C GLN A 31 -19.58 -17.42 16.56
N PHE A 32 -19.40 -18.51 15.82
CA PHE A 32 -19.57 -18.48 14.37
C PHE A 32 -21.06 -18.29 14.00
N PRO A 33 -21.38 -17.52 12.95
CA PRO A 33 -22.75 -17.34 12.50
C PRO A 33 -23.43 -18.69 12.24
N GLY A 34 -24.62 -18.89 12.82
CA GLY A 34 -25.39 -20.12 12.64
C GLY A 34 -24.73 -21.39 13.18
N ASN A 35 -23.65 -21.28 13.99
CA ASN A 35 -22.80 -22.42 14.37
C ASN A 35 -22.14 -23.11 13.16
N GLU A 36 -21.87 -22.36 12.09
CA GLU A 36 -21.21 -22.88 10.89
C GLU A 36 -19.85 -22.22 10.67
N ILE A 37 -18.82 -23.05 10.48
CA ILE A 37 -17.49 -22.61 10.09
C ILE A 37 -17.39 -22.77 8.58
N ARG A 38 -17.64 -21.69 7.84
CA ARG A 38 -17.56 -21.68 6.37
C ARG A 38 -16.19 -21.22 5.89
N ILE A 39 -15.35 -22.17 5.51
CA ILE A 39 -14.02 -21.90 4.95
C ILE A 39 -14.20 -21.28 3.56
N HIS A 40 -13.75 -20.04 3.41
CA HIS A 40 -13.84 -19.29 2.17
C HIS A 40 -12.66 -19.61 1.24
N HIS A 41 -11.47 -19.75 1.82
CA HIS A 41 -10.26 -20.10 1.09
C HIS A 41 -9.19 -20.69 2.02
N ILE A 42 -8.15 -21.27 1.43
CA ILE A 42 -6.92 -21.69 2.12
C ILE A 42 -5.84 -20.64 1.85
N SER A 43 -5.12 -20.23 2.89
CA SER A 43 -4.05 -19.24 2.75
C SER A 43 -2.88 -19.78 1.90
N PRO A 44 -2.06 -18.90 1.32
CA PRO A 44 -0.75 -19.29 0.80
C PRO A 44 0.08 -19.99 1.88
N HIS A 45 1.05 -20.81 1.46
CA HIS A 45 1.97 -21.48 2.37
C HIS A 45 3.03 -20.52 2.87
N SER A 46 3.42 -20.66 4.14
CA SER A 46 4.57 -19.96 4.68
C SER A 46 5.86 -20.73 4.45
N GLU A 47 6.86 -20.05 3.91
CA GLU A 47 8.18 -20.65 3.64
C GLU A 47 9.20 -20.42 4.75
N ARG A 48 8.85 -19.63 5.79
CA ARG A 48 9.82 -19.12 6.79
C ARG A 48 9.35 -19.30 8.22
N CYS A 49 8.12 -18.91 8.50
CA CYS A 49 7.58 -18.87 9.86
C CYS A 49 6.27 -19.63 9.94
N PRO A 50 6.05 -20.50 10.94
CA PRO A 50 4.74 -21.13 11.11
C PRO A 50 3.61 -20.07 11.17
N PRO A 51 2.40 -20.36 10.65
CA PRO A 51 1.29 -19.41 10.68
C PRO A 51 1.02 -18.83 12.07
N LEU A 52 1.19 -19.64 13.12
CA LEU A 52 1.09 -19.22 14.51
C LEU A 52 2.02 -18.05 14.84
N SER A 53 3.29 -18.12 14.46
CA SER A 53 4.29 -17.08 14.75
C SER A 53 3.99 -15.77 14.02
N VAL A 54 3.50 -15.88 12.78
CA VAL A 54 3.07 -14.71 12.00
C VAL A 54 1.88 -14.03 12.68
N LEU A 55 0.82 -14.79 12.98
CA LEU A 55 -0.41 -14.28 13.58
C LEU A 55 -0.19 -13.70 14.99
N GLN A 56 0.67 -14.33 15.80
CA GLN A 56 1.06 -13.78 17.10
C GLN A 56 1.79 -12.45 16.99
N THR A 57 2.49 -12.19 15.89
CA THR A 57 3.24 -10.95 15.69
C THR A 57 2.32 -9.82 15.24
N ILE A 58 1.44 -10.09 14.27
CA ILE A 58 0.58 -9.06 13.65
C ILE A 58 -0.73 -8.82 14.39
N SER A 59 -1.13 -9.76 15.25
CA SER A 59 -2.40 -9.72 15.97
C SER A 59 -2.26 -10.43 17.33
N SER A 60 -1.39 -9.89 18.18
CA SER A 60 -1.22 -10.37 19.56
C SER A 60 -2.57 -10.40 20.28
N PHE A 61 -2.88 -11.49 20.98
CA PHE A 61 -4.09 -11.67 21.80
C PHE A 61 -5.44 -11.76 21.05
N SER A 62 -5.44 -11.97 19.73
CA SER A 62 -6.67 -12.07 18.93
C SER A 62 -7.24 -13.47 18.78
N VAL A 63 -6.83 -14.42 19.62
CA VAL A 63 -7.41 -15.78 19.60
C VAL A 63 -8.85 -15.70 20.10
N ARG A 64 -9.80 -15.95 19.20
CA ARG A 64 -11.25 -15.90 19.50
C ARG A 64 -11.72 -17.18 20.19
N CYS A 65 -11.36 -18.32 19.62
CA CYS A 65 -11.71 -19.63 20.14
C CYS A 65 -10.67 -20.70 19.76
N LYS A 66 -10.76 -21.85 20.43
CA LYS A 66 -10.06 -23.08 20.07
C LYS A 66 -11.08 -24.07 19.53
N LEU A 67 -10.74 -24.73 18.44
CA LEU A 67 -11.55 -25.79 17.86
C LEU A 67 -10.91 -27.12 18.22
N GLU A 68 -11.70 -28.01 18.81
CA GLU A 68 -11.29 -29.37 19.16
C GLU A 68 -12.38 -30.35 18.72
N SER A 69 -11.99 -31.55 18.28
CA SER A 69 -12.97 -32.60 18.06
C SER A 69 -13.29 -33.33 19.37
N SER A 70 -14.56 -33.42 19.76
CA SER A 70 -15.00 -34.30 20.86
C SER A 70 -14.98 -35.79 20.51
N PHE A 71 -14.86 -36.16 19.23
CA PHE A 71 -14.96 -37.55 18.78
C PHE A 71 -13.69 -37.97 18.02
N PRO A 72 -12.84 -38.84 18.61
CA PRO A 72 -11.61 -39.31 17.95
C PRO A 72 -11.84 -40.27 16.76
N GLY A 73 -13.07 -40.43 16.24
CA GLY A 73 -13.43 -41.34 15.14
C GLY A 73 -13.87 -40.64 13.84
N GLU A 74 -13.50 -41.24 12.70
CA GLU A 74 -13.98 -41.01 11.31
C GLU A 74 -14.32 -39.57 10.85
N GLN A 75 -13.47 -38.59 11.14
CA GLN A 75 -13.53 -37.27 10.46
C GLN A 75 -12.38 -37.13 9.45
N SER A 76 -12.31 -38.04 8.47
CA SER A 76 -11.20 -38.11 7.50
C SER A 76 -10.94 -36.78 6.80
N HIS A 77 -11.99 -36.04 6.44
CA HIS A 77 -11.87 -34.73 5.79
C HIS A 77 -11.29 -33.65 6.71
N LEU A 78 -11.69 -33.59 7.99
CA LEU A 78 -11.09 -32.64 8.95
C LEU A 78 -9.66 -33.02 9.33
N ILE A 79 -9.35 -34.32 9.39
CA ILE A 79 -7.97 -34.79 9.57
C ILE A 79 -7.11 -34.37 8.39
N ASN A 80 -7.60 -34.51 7.15
CA ASN A 80 -6.90 -34.09 5.95
C ASN A 80 -6.71 -32.56 5.90
N LEU A 81 -7.74 -31.78 6.26
CA LEU A 81 -7.63 -30.33 6.35
C LEU A 81 -6.57 -29.92 7.38
N HIS A 82 -6.63 -30.50 8.58
CA HIS A 82 -5.67 -30.22 9.65
C HIS A 82 -4.24 -30.57 9.22
N ALA A 83 -4.04 -31.77 8.66
CA ALA A 83 -2.74 -32.21 8.19
C ALA A 83 -2.19 -31.30 7.09
N SER A 84 -3.00 -30.93 6.10
CA SER A 84 -2.58 -30.00 5.03
C SER A 84 -2.19 -28.63 5.61
N CYS A 85 -3.03 -28.04 6.48
CA CYS A 85 -2.70 -26.78 7.13
C CYS A 85 -1.41 -26.86 7.98
N PHE A 86 -1.24 -27.96 8.72
CA PHE A 86 -0.10 -28.14 9.62
C PHE A 86 1.22 -28.36 8.86
N TYR A 87 1.25 -29.33 7.95
CA TYR A 87 2.47 -29.72 7.24
C TYR A 87 2.86 -28.77 6.12
N GLU A 88 1.89 -28.12 5.49
CA GLU A 88 2.15 -27.14 4.43
C GLU A 88 2.22 -25.71 4.95
N CYS A 89 2.18 -25.49 6.27
CA CYS A 89 2.23 -24.16 6.88
C CYS A 89 1.17 -23.20 6.30
N LYS A 90 -0.06 -23.68 6.17
CA LYS A 90 -1.24 -22.94 5.68
C LYS A 90 -2.27 -22.77 6.79
N THR A 91 -3.29 -21.97 6.51
CA THR A 91 -4.48 -21.80 7.37
C THR A 91 -5.74 -21.94 6.53
N ALA A 92 -6.80 -22.48 7.13
CA ALA A 92 -8.14 -22.34 6.57
C ALA A 92 -8.73 -21.00 7.02
N VAL A 93 -9.31 -20.25 6.11
CA VAL A 93 -9.74 -18.86 6.35
C VAL A 93 -11.25 -18.74 6.27
N VAL A 94 -11.85 -18.17 7.31
CA VAL A 94 -13.27 -17.78 7.35
C VAL A 94 -13.33 -16.25 7.31
N VAL A 95 -14.10 -15.67 6.41
CA VAL A 95 -14.30 -14.22 6.34
C VAL A 95 -15.56 -13.85 7.12
N LEU A 96 -15.45 -12.88 8.04
CA LEU A 96 -16.56 -12.35 8.83
C LEU A 96 -16.51 -10.82 8.80
N GLY A 97 -17.31 -10.20 7.92
CA GLY A 97 -17.27 -8.75 7.71
C GLY A 97 -15.88 -8.31 7.21
N ASP A 98 -15.25 -7.38 7.90
CA ASP A 98 -13.93 -6.83 7.57
C ASP A 98 -12.78 -7.61 8.24
N GLU A 99 -13.07 -8.75 8.88
CA GLU A 99 -12.08 -9.62 9.52
C GLU A 99 -11.95 -10.98 8.81
N GLU A 100 -10.75 -11.53 8.87
CA GLU A 100 -10.43 -12.91 8.55
C GLU A 100 -10.15 -13.69 9.83
N ILE A 101 -10.82 -14.83 9.99
CA ILE A 101 -10.55 -15.81 11.04
C ILE A 101 -9.69 -16.92 10.45
N HIS A 102 -8.42 -16.95 10.86
CA HIS A 102 -7.47 -17.98 10.45
C HIS A 102 -7.52 -19.16 11.43
N LEU A 103 -7.89 -20.34 10.92
CA LEU A 103 -7.81 -21.61 11.63
C LEU A 103 -6.38 -22.14 11.53
N VAL A 104 -5.59 -21.92 12.58
CA VAL A 104 -4.21 -22.37 12.69
C VAL A 104 -4.19 -23.80 13.22
N ALA A 105 -3.73 -24.76 12.42
CA ALA A 105 -3.59 -26.14 12.86
C ALA A 105 -2.51 -26.24 13.96
N MET A 106 -2.89 -26.80 15.11
CA MET A 106 -2.02 -26.93 16.28
C MET A 106 -1.67 -28.39 16.52
N PRO A 107 -0.42 -28.68 16.96
CA PRO A 107 -0.04 -30.02 17.38
C PRO A 107 -0.67 -30.31 18.74
N SER A 108 -1.28 -31.48 18.90
CA SER A 108 -1.74 -31.95 20.20
C SER A 108 -0.87 -33.08 20.71
N LYS A 109 -0.22 -32.86 21.86
CA LYS A 109 0.63 -33.88 22.51
C LYS A 109 -0.18 -35.05 23.10
N GLN A 110 -1.48 -34.86 23.32
CA GLN A 110 -2.33 -35.80 24.05
C GLN A 110 -3.44 -36.41 23.18
N LYS A 111 -3.76 -35.79 22.03
CA LYS A 111 -4.97 -36.09 21.25
C LYS A 111 -4.60 -36.31 19.79
N LYS A 112 -5.04 -37.43 19.18
CA LYS A 112 -4.80 -37.76 17.76
C LYS A 112 -5.79 -37.09 16.79
N PHE A 113 -6.47 -36.03 17.21
CA PHE A 113 -7.56 -35.42 16.45
C PHE A 113 -7.27 -33.96 16.07
N PRO A 114 -7.95 -33.42 15.04
CA PRO A 114 -7.78 -32.04 14.59
C PRO A 114 -7.96 -31.03 15.71
N CYS A 115 -7.00 -30.12 15.85
CA CYS A 115 -7.07 -29.00 16.77
C CYS A 115 -6.66 -27.71 16.04
N PHE A 116 -7.49 -26.67 16.16
CA PHE A 116 -7.20 -25.37 15.57
C PHE A 116 -7.30 -24.24 16.59
N TRP A 117 -6.46 -23.23 16.46
CA TRP A 117 -6.63 -21.96 17.14
C TRP A 117 -7.14 -20.92 16.13
N CYS A 118 -8.23 -20.24 16.46
CA CYS A 118 -8.87 -19.27 15.57
C CYS A 118 -8.38 -17.86 15.90
N TYR A 119 -7.59 -17.27 15.01
CA TYR A 119 -7.07 -15.90 15.14
C TYR A 119 -7.87 -14.94 14.29
N SER A 120 -8.24 -13.80 14.87
CA SER A 120 -8.88 -12.67 14.17
C SER A 120 -7.83 -11.70 13.65
N VAL A 121 -7.90 -11.36 12.37
CA VAL A 121 -7.10 -10.29 11.78
C VAL A 121 -7.94 -9.44 10.83
N PRO A 122 -7.62 -8.16 10.62
CA PRO A 122 -8.18 -7.39 9.52
C PRO A 122 -7.95 -8.10 8.19
N MET A 123 -8.95 -8.04 7.31
CA MET A 123 -8.89 -8.68 5.99
C MET A 123 -7.60 -8.32 5.23
N GLY A 124 -6.90 -9.34 4.74
CA GLY A 124 -5.70 -9.19 3.92
C GLY A 124 -4.40 -8.91 4.70
N LEU A 125 -4.45 -8.65 6.01
CA LEU A 125 -3.26 -8.37 6.81
C LEU A 125 -2.32 -9.58 6.88
N TYR A 126 -2.87 -10.78 7.08
CA TYR A 126 -2.08 -12.01 7.12
C TYR A 126 -1.35 -12.26 5.80
N ASN A 127 -2.06 -12.21 4.67
CA ASN A 127 -1.49 -12.44 3.34
C ASN A 127 -0.42 -11.40 2.99
N SER A 128 -0.66 -10.12 3.31
CA SER A 128 0.32 -9.05 3.10
C SER A 128 1.60 -9.27 3.91
N SER A 129 1.47 -9.66 5.18
CA SER A 129 2.60 -9.96 6.06
C SER A 129 3.37 -11.19 5.59
N LEU A 130 2.64 -12.22 5.16
CA LEU A 130 3.21 -13.46 4.67
C LEU A 130 4.01 -13.25 3.38
N ALA A 131 3.49 -12.45 2.45
CA ALA A 131 4.18 -12.12 1.21
C ALA A 131 5.55 -11.46 1.49
N LEU A 132 5.60 -10.49 2.40
CA LEU A 132 6.84 -9.82 2.80
C LEU A 132 7.85 -10.79 3.43
N LEU A 133 7.39 -11.70 4.30
CA LEU A 133 8.25 -12.71 4.92
C LEU A 133 8.80 -13.72 3.90
N ASN A 134 7.97 -14.21 2.98
CA ASN A 134 8.37 -15.18 1.96
C ASN A 134 9.38 -14.57 0.97
N LEU A 135 9.09 -13.36 0.48
CA LEU A 135 10.00 -12.58 -0.38
C LEU A 135 11.25 -12.12 0.39
N ARG A 136 11.15 -12.07 1.72
CA ARG A 136 12.17 -11.60 2.65
C ARG A 136 12.54 -10.15 2.34
N CYS A 137 11.52 -9.32 2.19
CA CYS A 137 11.58 -7.89 1.93
C CYS A 137 10.76 -7.14 2.98
N LEU A 138 11.03 -5.84 3.11
CA LEU A 138 10.23 -4.92 3.91
C LEU A 138 9.29 -4.14 3.01
N ALA A 139 8.20 -3.61 3.55
CA ALA A 139 7.44 -2.59 2.86
C ALA A 139 8.09 -1.22 3.10
N ILE A 140 8.13 -0.38 2.05
CA ILE A 140 8.41 1.05 2.18
C ILE A 140 7.22 1.82 1.63
N VAL A 141 6.72 2.77 2.40
CA VAL A 141 5.54 3.57 2.04
C VAL A 141 6.00 5.01 1.86
N PHE A 142 5.69 5.57 0.69
CA PHE A 142 5.96 6.97 0.39
C PHE A 142 4.69 7.80 0.45
N ASP A 143 4.78 8.96 1.11
CA ASP A 143 3.87 10.07 0.87
C ASP A 143 4.53 11.02 -0.13
N LEU A 144 3.85 11.31 -1.24
CA LEU A 144 4.46 11.95 -2.41
C LEU A 144 4.97 13.36 -2.08
N ASP A 145 4.08 14.25 -1.66
CA ASP A 145 4.39 15.66 -1.40
C ASP A 145 5.22 15.87 -0.13
N GLU A 146 5.10 14.96 0.85
CA GLU A 146 5.88 15.04 2.08
C GLU A 146 7.28 14.43 1.95
N THR A 147 7.43 13.40 1.12
CA THR A 147 8.66 12.58 1.09
C THR A 147 9.47 12.75 -0.19
N LEU A 148 8.83 12.81 -1.36
CA LEU A 148 9.53 12.61 -2.64
C LEU A 148 9.61 13.86 -3.50
N ILE A 149 8.58 14.71 -3.47
CA ILE A 149 8.49 15.85 -4.39
C ILE A 149 7.93 17.09 -3.71
N VAL A 150 8.00 18.21 -4.41
CA VAL A 150 7.22 19.42 -4.14
C VAL A 150 6.57 19.82 -5.47
N ALA A 151 5.24 19.67 -5.57
CA ALA A 151 4.51 20.14 -6.74
C ALA A 151 3.86 21.50 -6.48
N ASN A 152 3.77 22.31 -7.52
CA ASN A 152 3.06 23.58 -7.49
C ASN A 152 2.27 23.82 -8.77
N THR A 153 1.06 24.35 -8.60
CA THR A 153 0.26 24.96 -9.66
C THR A 153 0.59 26.45 -9.76
N MET A 154 0.10 27.13 -10.80
CA MET A 154 0.20 28.60 -10.88
C MET A 154 -0.37 29.29 -9.63
N LYS A 155 -1.54 28.84 -9.18
CA LYS A 155 -2.20 29.36 -7.99
C LYS A 155 -1.37 29.11 -6.72
N SER A 156 -0.85 27.90 -6.52
CA SER A 156 -0.07 27.61 -5.31
C SER A 156 1.24 28.39 -5.26
N PHE A 157 1.85 28.68 -6.41
CA PHE A 157 2.99 29.61 -6.45
C PHE A 157 2.59 31.03 -6.08
N GLU A 158 1.47 31.54 -6.61
CA GLU A 158 0.98 32.89 -6.29
C GLU A 158 0.70 33.05 -4.80
N ASP A 159 -0.04 32.10 -4.21
CA ASP A 159 -0.36 32.09 -2.79
C ASP A 159 0.91 32.05 -1.91
N ARG A 160 1.90 31.22 -2.28
CA ARG A 160 3.18 31.12 -1.54
C ARG A 160 4.02 32.39 -1.68
N ILE A 161 4.08 32.97 -2.87
CA ILE A 161 4.81 34.22 -3.14
C ILE A 161 4.20 35.37 -2.34
N GLU A 162 2.88 35.49 -2.33
CA GLU A 162 2.17 36.52 -1.55
C GLU A 162 2.41 36.37 -0.06
N THR A 163 2.27 35.15 0.46
CA THR A 163 2.53 34.83 1.87
C THR A 163 3.97 35.19 2.27
N LEU A 164 4.95 34.77 1.47
CA LEU A 164 6.36 35.08 1.73
C LEU A 164 6.66 36.57 1.68
N ARG A 165 6.07 37.31 0.73
CA ARG A 165 6.21 38.78 0.67
C ARG A 165 5.66 39.44 1.94
N GLY A 166 4.50 38.98 2.42
CA GLY A 166 3.91 39.48 3.65
C GLY A 166 4.74 39.17 4.90
N TRP A 167 5.43 38.03 4.96
CA TRP A 167 6.38 37.74 6.03
C TRP A 167 7.66 38.59 5.90
N LEU A 168 8.20 38.72 4.69
CA LEU A 168 9.43 39.48 4.44
C LEU A 168 9.30 40.95 4.86
N ALA A 169 8.12 41.56 4.65
CA ALA A 169 7.83 42.93 5.05
C ALA A 169 7.84 43.15 6.58
N ARG A 170 7.74 42.08 7.38
CA ARG A 170 7.71 42.12 8.86
C ARG A 170 8.97 41.56 9.50
N GLU A 171 9.83 40.92 8.73
CA GLU A 171 11.06 40.30 9.21
C GLU A 171 12.15 41.37 9.40
N THR A 172 12.92 41.26 10.48
CA THR A 172 13.98 42.22 10.82
C THR A 172 15.36 41.58 10.88
N ASP A 173 15.43 40.25 11.03
CA ASP A 173 16.68 39.51 11.05
C ASP A 173 17.29 39.43 9.61
N PRO A 174 18.48 40.02 9.38
CA PRO A 174 19.11 40.02 8.06
C PRO A 174 19.34 38.63 7.45
N VAL A 175 19.60 37.63 8.29
CA VAL A 175 19.84 36.24 7.83
C VAL A 175 18.55 35.63 7.32
N ARG A 176 17.45 35.83 8.07
CA ARG A 176 16.12 35.34 7.68
C ARG A 176 15.60 36.08 6.44
N ILE A 177 15.80 37.39 6.36
CA ILE A 177 15.48 38.20 5.17
C ILE A 177 16.19 37.66 3.93
N SER A 178 17.49 37.38 4.03
CA SER A 178 18.28 36.84 2.91
C SER A 178 17.74 35.47 2.47
N GLY A 179 17.49 34.57 3.43
CA GLY A 179 16.92 33.25 3.15
C GLY A 179 15.57 33.31 2.46
N MET A 180 14.64 34.12 2.98
CA MET A 180 13.31 34.33 2.43
C MET A 180 13.34 35.02 1.06
N SER A 181 14.23 35.98 0.85
CA SER A 181 14.42 36.64 -0.45
C SER A 181 14.92 35.66 -1.50
N GLY A 182 15.84 34.76 -1.12
CA GLY A 182 16.30 33.67 -1.97
C GLY A 182 15.18 32.68 -2.32
N GLU A 183 14.34 32.31 -1.36
CA GLU A 183 13.17 31.47 -1.61
C GLU A 183 12.14 32.13 -2.52
N LEU A 184 11.83 33.41 -2.27
CA LEU A 184 10.92 34.21 -3.09
C LEU A 184 11.39 34.27 -4.55
N LYS A 185 12.70 34.48 -4.76
CA LYS A 185 13.30 34.47 -6.10
C LYS A 185 13.12 33.11 -6.77
N ARG A 186 13.40 32.01 -6.06
CA ARG A 186 13.19 30.64 -6.60
C ARG A 186 11.74 30.39 -7.00
N TYR A 187 10.76 30.77 -6.18
CA TYR A 187 9.35 30.61 -6.55
C TYR A 187 8.95 31.50 -7.72
N ALA A 188 9.47 32.73 -7.82
CA ALA A 188 9.20 33.60 -8.96
C ALA A 188 9.77 33.02 -10.27
N ASP A 189 10.99 32.49 -10.23
CA ASP A 189 11.65 31.85 -11.38
C ASP A 189 10.91 30.57 -11.80
N ASP A 190 10.58 29.69 -10.85
CA ASP A 190 9.83 28.45 -11.11
C ASP A 190 8.41 28.74 -11.63
N ARG A 191 7.72 29.74 -11.08
CA ARG A 191 6.41 30.19 -11.59
C ARG A 191 6.51 30.69 -13.03
N ALA A 192 7.59 31.42 -13.37
CA ALA A 192 7.80 31.91 -14.74
C ALA A 192 8.01 30.75 -15.73
N LEU A 193 8.71 29.67 -15.33
CA LEU A 193 8.83 28.45 -16.13
C LEU A 193 7.47 27.79 -16.34
N LEU A 194 6.68 27.61 -15.28
CA LEU A 194 5.35 27.00 -15.38
C LEU A 194 4.42 27.81 -16.29
N LYS A 195 4.48 29.15 -16.21
CA LYS A 195 3.71 30.04 -17.08
C LYS A 195 4.09 29.86 -18.56
N GLN A 196 5.38 29.84 -18.89
CA GLN A 196 5.84 29.62 -20.27
C GLN A 196 5.32 28.30 -20.83
N TYR A 197 5.39 27.22 -20.04
CA TYR A 197 4.87 25.91 -20.43
C TYR A 197 3.35 25.93 -20.67
N ALA A 198 2.58 26.50 -19.74
CA ALA A 198 1.12 26.54 -19.83
C ALA A 198 0.64 27.34 -21.06
N GLU A 199 1.35 28.42 -21.40
CA GLU A 199 0.99 29.28 -22.53
C GLU A 199 1.49 28.73 -23.87
N ASN A 200 2.70 28.17 -23.92
CA ASN A 200 3.42 27.97 -25.19
C ASN A 200 3.97 26.56 -25.42
N ASP A 201 3.77 25.59 -24.51
CA ASP A 201 4.32 24.23 -24.64
C ASP A 201 5.86 24.19 -24.76
N TYR A 202 6.56 25.21 -24.25
CA TYR A 202 8.02 25.24 -24.09
C TYR A 202 8.42 26.01 -22.84
N VAL A 203 9.67 25.83 -22.41
CA VAL A 203 10.31 26.69 -21.42
C VAL A 203 11.70 27.10 -21.89
N VAL A 204 12.15 28.28 -21.49
CA VAL A 204 13.53 28.73 -21.68
C VAL A 204 14.22 28.76 -20.33
N ASP A 205 15.30 28.00 -20.21
CA ASP A 205 16.12 27.94 -19.01
C ASP A 205 17.60 28.14 -19.35
N ASN A 206 18.26 29.09 -18.68
CA ASN A 206 19.65 29.47 -18.96
C ASN A 206 19.95 29.73 -20.45
N GLY A 207 18.99 30.34 -21.18
CA GLY A 207 19.10 30.62 -22.61
C GLY A 207 18.88 29.42 -23.54
N LYS A 208 18.68 28.22 -22.99
CA LYS A 208 18.34 27.01 -23.74
C LYS A 208 16.82 26.81 -23.75
N MET A 209 16.26 26.59 -24.94
CA MET A 209 14.84 26.27 -25.10
C MET A 209 14.61 24.76 -24.97
N PHE A 210 13.64 24.38 -24.15
CA PHE A 210 13.15 23.02 -23.98
C PHE A 210 11.70 22.98 -24.47
N ARG A 211 11.42 22.18 -25.49
CA ARG A 211 10.06 21.98 -26.01
C ARG A 211 9.40 20.79 -25.32
N VAL A 212 8.07 20.82 -25.25
CA VAL A 212 7.28 19.70 -24.76
C VAL A 212 7.63 18.41 -25.51
N GLN A 213 7.74 17.33 -24.74
CA GLN A 213 7.81 15.97 -25.24
C GLN A 213 6.46 15.30 -24.98
N MET A 214 6.04 14.45 -25.92
CA MET A 214 4.78 13.72 -25.83
C MET A 214 5.10 12.28 -25.43
N GLU A 215 5.03 11.98 -24.13
CA GLU A 215 5.32 10.65 -23.59
C GLU A 215 4.07 9.76 -23.69
N GLU A 216 4.15 8.61 -24.37
CA GLU A 216 3.10 7.59 -24.34
C GLU A 216 3.04 6.95 -22.94
N VAL A 217 1.83 6.82 -22.39
CA VAL A 217 1.61 6.23 -21.06
C VAL A 217 0.85 4.91 -21.20
N PRO A 218 1.37 3.80 -20.64
CA PRO A 218 0.63 2.55 -20.54
C PRO A 218 -0.68 2.78 -19.76
N GLN A 219 -1.83 2.48 -20.37
CA GLN A 219 -3.10 2.59 -19.66
C GLN A 219 -3.21 1.55 -18.55
N LEU A 220 -3.89 1.93 -17.47
CA LEU A 220 -4.17 1.07 -16.30
C LEU A 220 -5.50 0.32 -16.43
N SER A 221 -6.28 0.59 -17.49
CA SER A 221 -7.57 -0.03 -17.83
C SER A 221 -7.49 -0.86 -19.11
N GLU A 222 -8.43 -1.79 -19.33
CA GLU A 222 -8.51 -2.65 -20.53
C GLU A 222 -8.92 -1.90 -21.82
N SER A 223 -9.18 -0.60 -21.75
CA SER A 223 -9.45 0.23 -22.94
C SER A 223 -8.19 0.41 -23.79
N HIS A 224 -8.30 0.20 -25.10
CA HIS A 224 -7.15 0.25 -26.03
C HIS A 224 -6.73 1.66 -26.48
N GLU A 225 -7.21 2.72 -25.84
CA GLU A 225 -6.82 4.09 -26.23
C GLU A 225 -5.42 4.43 -25.69
N LYS A 226 -4.58 5.05 -26.51
CA LYS A 226 -3.26 5.51 -26.07
C LYS A 226 -3.39 6.87 -25.39
N VAL A 227 -2.98 7.00 -24.13
CA VAL A 227 -2.85 8.32 -23.49
C VAL A 227 -1.45 8.85 -23.73
N VAL A 228 -1.37 10.11 -24.16
CA VAL A 228 -0.11 10.82 -24.37
C VAL A 228 -0.04 11.99 -23.40
N ARG A 229 1.07 12.12 -22.68
CA ARG A 229 1.26 13.17 -21.66
C ARG A 229 2.29 14.20 -22.13
N PRO A 230 1.95 15.50 -22.11
CA PRO A 230 2.88 16.57 -22.42
C PRO A 230 3.83 16.82 -21.25
N ILE A 231 5.14 16.71 -21.45
CA ILE A 231 6.13 16.82 -20.38
C ILE A 231 7.38 17.61 -20.80
N ILE A 232 7.98 18.30 -19.85
CA ILE A 232 9.34 18.84 -19.96
C ILE A 232 10.13 18.42 -18.73
N ARG A 233 11.31 17.80 -18.93
CA ARG A 233 12.23 17.40 -17.86
C ARG A 233 13.48 18.28 -17.88
N LEU A 234 13.67 19.09 -16.85
CA LEU A 234 14.89 19.86 -16.61
C LEU A 234 15.77 19.08 -15.62
N GLN A 235 16.45 18.06 -16.12
CA GLN A 235 17.18 17.06 -15.32
C GLN A 235 18.18 17.69 -14.34
N GLU A 236 18.96 18.67 -14.81
CA GLU A 236 19.98 19.36 -13.98
C GLU A 236 19.38 20.08 -12.76
N LYS A 237 18.09 20.44 -12.81
CA LYS A 237 17.38 21.12 -11.72
C LYS A 237 16.49 20.19 -10.91
N GLY A 238 16.36 18.92 -11.31
CA GLY A 238 15.36 18.00 -10.76
C GLY A 238 13.93 18.53 -10.90
N ILE A 239 13.62 19.22 -12.01
CA ILE A 239 12.29 19.77 -12.27
C ILE A 239 11.64 18.99 -13.42
N VAL A 240 10.36 18.69 -13.25
CA VAL A 240 9.49 18.13 -14.28
C VAL A 240 8.23 19.00 -14.37
N ILE A 241 7.84 19.38 -15.58
CA ILE A 241 6.62 20.15 -15.82
C ILE A 241 5.68 19.27 -16.66
N THR A 242 4.45 19.08 -16.20
CA THR A 242 3.44 18.20 -16.84
C THR A 242 2.03 18.76 -16.62
N ARG A 243 1.01 18.03 -17.09
CA ARG A 243 -0.41 18.28 -16.80
C ARG A 243 -1.07 17.09 -16.12
N ILE A 244 -1.85 17.34 -15.08
CA ILE A 244 -2.64 16.30 -14.42
C ILE A 244 -3.74 15.77 -15.36
N ASN A 245 -4.37 16.65 -16.15
CA ASN A 245 -5.18 16.28 -17.30
C ASN A 245 -4.48 16.80 -18.58
N PRO A 246 -4.01 15.92 -19.49
CA PRO A 246 -3.23 16.32 -20.65
C PRO A 246 -3.93 17.32 -21.58
N GLU A 247 -5.27 17.30 -21.59
CA GLU A 247 -6.13 18.14 -22.43
C GLU A 247 -6.37 19.54 -21.83
N ILE A 248 -6.22 19.70 -20.51
CA ILE A 248 -6.56 20.93 -19.80
C ILE A 248 -5.28 21.63 -19.35
N ARG A 249 -4.93 22.72 -20.02
CA ARG A 249 -3.73 23.53 -19.71
C ARG A 249 -3.70 24.08 -18.29
N ASP A 250 -4.85 24.39 -17.70
CA ASP A 250 -4.95 24.91 -16.33
C ASP A 250 -4.55 23.88 -15.26
N THR A 251 -4.48 22.59 -15.64
CA THR A 251 -3.96 21.52 -14.76
C THR A 251 -2.44 21.35 -14.84
N SER A 252 -1.73 22.33 -15.43
CA SER A 252 -0.28 22.34 -15.50
C SER A 252 0.33 22.45 -14.10
N VAL A 253 1.32 21.61 -13.84
CA VAL A 253 2.04 21.54 -12.57
C VAL A 253 3.54 21.53 -12.81
N LEU A 254 4.28 22.24 -11.95
CA LEU A 254 5.72 22.12 -11.83
C LEU A 254 6.03 21.25 -10.63
N VAL A 255 6.72 20.13 -10.89
CA VAL A 255 7.12 19.14 -9.90
C VAL A 255 8.62 19.22 -9.71
N ARG A 256 9.05 19.56 -8.49
CA ARG A 256 10.45 19.51 -8.09
C ARG A 256 10.70 18.22 -7.32
N LEU A 257 11.62 17.40 -7.83
CA LEU A 257 12.08 16.20 -7.13
C LEU A 257 12.87 16.60 -5.89
N ARG A 258 12.67 15.89 -4.77
CA ARG A 258 13.53 16.09 -3.61
C ARG A 258 14.96 15.63 -3.93
N PRO A 259 15.98 16.30 -3.34
CA PRO A 259 17.36 15.86 -3.48
C PRO A 259 17.53 14.38 -3.13
N ALA A 260 18.44 13.70 -3.82
CA ALA A 260 18.73 12.27 -3.68
C ALA A 260 17.59 11.29 -4.05
N TRP A 261 16.51 11.74 -4.71
CA TRP A 261 15.50 10.82 -5.25
C TRP A 261 16.12 9.77 -6.18
N GLU A 262 16.99 10.17 -7.11
CA GLU A 262 17.62 9.22 -8.04
C GLU A 262 18.54 8.22 -7.34
N ASP A 263 19.23 8.64 -6.28
CA ASP A 263 20.07 7.75 -5.45
C ASP A 263 19.18 6.73 -4.71
N LEU A 264 18.07 7.19 -4.13
CA LEU A 264 17.09 6.34 -3.47
C LEU A 264 16.43 5.37 -4.46
N ARG A 265 15.99 5.85 -5.62
CA ARG A 265 15.41 5.02 -6.69
C ARG A 265 16.41 3.95 -7.15
N SER A 266 17.68 4.33 -7.35
CA SER A 266 18.75 3.40 -7.70
C SER A 266 19.00 2.37 -6.60
N TYR A 267 18.95 2.76 -5.33
CA TYR A 267 19.09 1.85 -4.19
C TYR A 267 17.93 0.84 -4.09
N LEU A 268 16.70 1.29 -4.38
CA LEU A 268 15.49 0.46 -4.33
C LEU A 268 15.41 -0.51 -5.53
N THR A 269 15.91 -0.09 -6.69
CA THR A 269 15.99 -0.92 -7.91
C THR A 269 17.29 -1.73 -8.03
N ALA A 270 18.21 -1.60 -7.07
CA ALA A 270 19.54 -2.17 -7.14
C ALA A 270 19.55 -3.66 -7.48
N LYS A 271 20.43 -4.04 -8.41
CA LYS A 271 20.57 -5.42 -8.89
C LYS A 271 20.93 -6.36 -7.74
N GLY A 272 20.11 -7.39 -7.56
CA GLY A 272 20.27 -8.37 -6.49
C GLY A 272 18.92 -8.81 -5.94
N ARG A 273 18.90 -9.18 -4.66
CA ARG A 273 17.65 -9.52 -4.00
C ARG A 273 16.86 -8.27 -3.67
N LYS A 274 15.60 -8.20 -4.13
CA LYS A 274 14.65 -7.16 -3.77
C LYS A 274 14.51 -7.05 -2.25
N ARG A 275 14.87 -5.90 -1.69
CA ARG A 275 14.83 -5.64 -0.24
C ARG A 275 13.54 -4.96 0.20
N PHE A 276 12.90 -4.23 -0.71
CA PHE A 276 11.72 -3.43 -0.43
C PHE A 276 10.62 -3.67 -1.45
N GLU A 277 9.38 -3.82 -0.97
CA GLU A 277 8.18 -3.61 -1.75
C GLU A 277 7.73 -2.16 -1.56
N VAL A 278 7.59 -1.43 -2.67
CA VAL A 278 7.25 -0.01 -2.64
C VAL A 278 5.73 0.17 -2.70
N TYR A 279 5.23 1.07 -1.87
CA TYR A 279 3.84 1.52 -1.81
C TYR A 279 3.80 3.04 -1.74
N VAL A 280 2.68 3.62 -2.17
CA VAL A 280 2.38 5.04 -2.05
C VAL A 280 1.10 5.20 -1.25
N CYS A 281 1.15 6.01 -0.20
CA CYS A 281 -0.01 6.42 0.57
C CYS A 281 0.02 7.93 0.68
N THR A 282 -0.95 8.60 0.07
CA THR A 282 -0.99 10.06 0.04
C THR A 282 -2.41 10.58 0.24
N MET A 283 -2.53 11.82 0.71
CA MET A 283 -3.82 12.50 0.83
C MET A 283 -4.28 13.14 -0.49
N ALA A 284 -3.43 13.14 -1.52
CA ALA A 284 -3.74 13.73 -2.80
C ALA A 284 -4.79 12.93 -3.59
N GLU A 285 -5.42 13.60 -4.57
CA GLU A 285 -6.38 12.97 -5.47
C GLU A 285 -5.73 11.88 -6.34
N ARG A 286 -6.53 10.91 -6.77
CA ARG A 286 -6.04 9.71 -7.47
C ARG A 286 -5.31 10.02 -8.77
N ASP A 287 -5.86 10.88 -9.61
CA ASP A 287 -5.27 11.23 -10.90
C ASP A 287 -3.93 11.97 -10.72
N TYR A 288 -3.86 12.83 -9.69
CA TYR A 288 -2.62 13.47 -9.29
C TYR A 288 -1.60 12.44 -8.82
N ALA A 289 -1.95 11.57 -7.88
CA ALA A 289 -1.02 10.59 -7.31
C ALA A 289 -0.43 9.66 -8.38
N LEU A 290 -1.27 9.20 -9.32
CA LEU A 290 -0.83 8.36 -10.43
C LEU A 290 0.08 9.11 -11.42
N GLU A 291 -0.25 10.37 -11.75
CA GLU A 291 0.61 11.17 -12.63
C GLU A 291 1.96 11.45 -11.97
N ILE A 292 1.98 11.87 -10.70
CA ILE A 292 3.24 12.11 -9.96
C ILE A 292 4.07 10.83 -9.85
N TRP A 293 3.45 9.69 -9.54
CA TRP A 293 4.17 8.42 -9.46
C TRP A 293 4.78 8.03 -10.81
N ARG A 294 4.06 8.25 -11.92
CA ARG A 294 4.58 8.02 -13.27
C ARG A 294 5.84 8.86 -13.56
N LEU A 295 5.92 10.08 -13.04
CA LEU A 295 7.11 10.92 -13.20
C LEU A 295 8.33 10.34 -12.46
N LEU A 296 8.09 9.71 -11.30
CA LEU A 296 9.07 9.15 -10.39
C LEU A 296 9.55 7.76 -10.83
N ASP A 297 8.65 6.90 -11.31
CA ASP A 297 8.91 5.53 -11.77
C ASP A 297 8.42 5.28 -13.20
N PRO A 298 8.98 5.98 -14.22
CA PRO A 298 8.49 5.94 -15.60
C PRO A 298 8.57 4.56 -16.26
N GLU A 299 9.50 3.71 -15.81
CA GLU A 299 9.76 2.38 -16.36
C GLU A 299 9.07 1.26 -15.54
N ALA A 300 8.28 1.61 -14.53
CA ALA A 300 7.60 0.67 -13.63
C ALA A 300 8.55 -0.33 -12.94
N HIS A 301 9.75 0.14 -12.58
CA HIS A 301 10.78 -0.66 -11.93
C HIS A 301 10.55 -0.83 -10.42
N LEU A 302 9.89 0.14 -9.77
CA LEU A 302 9.55 0.08 -8.35
C LEU A 302 8.19 -0.56 -8.12
N ILE A 303 7.17 -0.11 -8.86
CA ILE A 303 5.81 -0.66 -8.84
C ILE A 303 5.41 -1.05 -10.25
N SER A 304 5.15 -2.33 -10.46
CA SER A 304 4.71 -2.83 -11.76
C SER A 304 3.34 -2.25 -12.13
N SER A 305 3.10 -2.03 -13.43
CA SER A 305 1.84 -1.44 -13.92
C SER A 305 0.60 -2.23 -13.46
N ARG A 306 0.70 -3.55 -13.30
CA ARG A 306 -0.39 -4.42 -12.82
C ARG A 306 -0.74 -4.21 -11.36
N GLN A 307 0.20 -3.73 -10.55
CA GLN A 307 0.03 -3.51 -9.11
C GLN A 307 -0.17 -2.03 -8.77
N LEU A 308 -0.06 -1.14 -9.75
CA LEU A 308 -0.04 0.29 -9.52
C LEU A 308 -1.32 0.79 -8.83
N LEU A 309 -2.48 0.32 -9.30
CA LEU A 309 -3.77 0.74 -8.75
C LEU A 309 -3.99 0.28 -7.30
N ASP A 310 -3.39 -0.85 -6.91
CA ASP A 310 -3.50 -1.43 -5.57
C ASP A 310 -2.49 -0.82 -4.59
N ARG A 311 -1.33 -0.38 -5.10
CA ARG A 311 -0.23 0.11 -4.28
C ARG A 311 -0.13 1.61 -4.18
N VAL A 312 -0.81 2.35 -5.07
CA VAL A 312 -0.99 3.80 -4.97
C VAL A 312 -2.36 4.08 -4.38
N VAL A 313 -2.37 4.32 -3.07
CA VAL A 313 -3.58 4.50 -2.28
C VAL A 313 -3.72 5.97 -1.90
N CYS A 314 -4.90 6.52 -2.21
CA CYS A 314 -5.29 7.87 -1.82
C CYS A 314 -6.20 7.78 -0.59
N VAL A 315 -5.79 8.38 0.52
CA VAL A 315 -6.54 8.40 1.77
C VAL A 315 -7.18 9.76 1.99
N LYS A 316 -8.34 9.79 2.66
CA LYS A 316 -8.96 11.06 3.10
C LYS A 316 -8.43 11.41 4.48
N SER A 317 -8.42 12.70 4.83
CA SER A 317 -8.09 13.09 6.21
C SER A 317 -9.04 12.36 7.17
N GLY A 318 -8.49 11.82 8.26
CA GLY A 318 -9.31 11.27 9.33
C GLY A 318 -10.30 12.32 9.81
N LYS A 319 -11.54 11.90 10.07
CA LYS A 319 -12.51 12.69 10.84
C LYS A 319 -12.18 12.58 12.32
#